data_AF-A0A7J7NE81-F1
#
_entry.id   AF-A0A7J7NE81-F1
#
_cell.length_a   1.000
_cell.length_b   1.000
_cell.length_c   1.000
_cell.angle_alpha   90.00
_cell.angle_beta   90.00
_cell.angle_gamma   90.00
#
_symmetry.space_group_name_H-M   'P 1'
#
loop_
_entity.id
_entity.type
_entity.pdbx_description
1 polymer ?
#
loop_
_entity_poly.entity_id
_entity_poly.type
_entity_poly.pdbx_seq_one_letter_code
_entity_poly.pdbx_strand_id
1 'polypeptide(L)'
;MTIHNYYGTVLKEYLTGVSTLSNEVIEVLQREGRLEKVLIQMVAEDSIDCEDGGKEVVREMMPYEVDSIIFNLLKTWIDERLKKVKDFVDRAKEMETWNPKSKTGPYTQSSVEMLMLVEEAVGDFFEIPIGISDDLVQELADGLESLFQDYISLVSLCRSKQSYILTIPPLTRCNKDSKFLKLWRKESHCRVGTEESHKGGSANDHHPRPFTSRGTQRLYIHLNTLHHILFKLHSLDKYLSQCPCQNPSPHNQYSSSRKHLSASPSYFDLARSSIQIASQHVKEVVVFCLIFLDSNTAFYDSLYGLTLSLLQATQTLAPALFMILLAEGSTRIFLKLDHEMILEDFESLKRIFCLYGEGLVAEEVVDKEAKIVEGVVELMGQPTDQLVEDFSIAACEASGMGMIGTRQKLPMPPTTRRWNRADANTILRVLCYRNDIVANRFLKTTFQLAKRR
;
A
#
# COMPACT_ATOMS: atom_id res chain seq x y z
N MET A 1 57.43 31.33 16.71
CA MET A 1 55.98 31.06 16.75
C MET A 1 55.29 32.21 16.04
N THR A 2 54.74 31.96 14.86
CA THR A 2 54.10 32.98 14.02
C THR A 2 52.70 33.30 14.57
N ILE A 3 52.19 34.51 14.28
CA ILE A 3 50.80 34.90 14.60
C ILE A 3 49.81 33.88 14.05
N HIS A 4 50.09 33.37 12.85
CA HIS A 4 49.33 32.31 12.19
C HIS A 4 49.15 31.05 13.05
N ASN A 5 50.24 30.52 13.63
CA ASN A 5 50.20 29.29 14.41
C ASN A 5 49.51 29.49 15.77
N TYR A 6 49.66 30.68 16.37
CA TYR A 6 48.91 31.03 17.58
C TYR A 6 47.40 31.09 17.29
N TYR A 7 47.01 31.78 16.23
CA TYR A 7 45.60 31.90 15.83
C TYR A 7 44.98 30.53 15.53
N GLY A 8 45.69 29.67 14.77
CA GLY A 8 45.22 28.31 14.47
C GLY A 8 45.01 27.45 15.72
N THR A 9 45.74 27.71 16.82
CA THR A 9 45.51 27.02 18.10
C THR A 9 44.22 27.49 18.77
N VAL A 10 43.96 28.80 18.78
CA VAL A 10 42.73 29.40 19.32
C VAL A 10 41.50 28.98 18.51
N LEU A 11 41.62 28.93 17.17
CA LEU A 11 40.56 28.44 16.29
C LEU A 11 40.17 26.99 16.61
N LYS A 12 41.17 26.12 16.81
CA LYS A 12 40.91 24.73 17.20
C LYS A 12 40.16 24.63 18.52
N GLU A 13 40.57 25.41 19.53
CA GLU A 13 39.87 25.46 20.83
C GLU A 13 38.43 25.95 20.69
N TYR A 14 38.19 27.02 19.93
CA TYR A 14 36.83 27.49 19.63
C TYR A 14 35.97 26.39 18.99
N LEU A 15 36.51 25.67 18.00
CA LEU A 15 35.78 24.62 17.29
C LEU A 15 35.44 23.42 18.18
N THR A 16 36.19 23.14 19.25
CA THR A 16 35.80 22.09 20.21
C THR A 16 34.50 22.39 20.95
N GLY A 17 34.10 23.67 21.02
CA GLY A 17 32.85 24.10 21.62
C GLY A 17 31.68 24.19 20.64
N VAL A 18 31.92 24.00 19.34
CA VAL A 18 30.90 24.08 18.29
C VAL A 18 30.35 22.70 17.99
N SER A 19 29.09 22.45 18.36
CA SER A 19 28.43 21.17 18.11
C SER A 19 27.68 21.12 16.78
N THR A 20 27.16 22.27 16.31
CA THR A 20 26.27 22.36 15.15
C THR A 20 26.68 23.52 14.24
N LEU A 21 26.46 23.39 12.93
CA LEU A 21 26.69 24.49 12.00
C LEU A 21 25.65 25.61 12.20
N SER A 22 26.12 26.85 12.37
CA SER A 22 25.29 28.06 12.38
C SER A 22 25.86 29.12 11.42
N ASN A 23 25.07 30.13 11.08
CA ASN A 23 25.50 31.23 10.23
C ASN A 23 26.70 31.98 10.85
N GLU A 24 26.73 32.14 12.17
CA GLU A 24 27.85 32.78 12.87
C GLU A 24 29.13 31.95 12.74
N VAL A 25 29.04 30.63 12.91
CA VAL A 25 30.19 29.72 12.76
C VAL A 25 30.73 29.77 11.32
N ILE A 26 29.85 29.77 10.32
CA ILE A 26 30.24 29.89 8.90
C ILE A 26 30.94 31.22 8.65
N GLU A 27 30.39 32.32 9.16
CA GLU A 27 31.00 33.64 9.00
C GLU A 27 32.40 33.70 9.62
N VAL A 28 32.58 33.14 10.83
CA VAL A 28 33.88 33.03 11.49
C VAL A 28 34.83 32.26 10.58
N LEU A 29 34.47 31.03 10.18
CA LEU A 29 35.29 30.17 9.32
C LEU A 29 35.67 30.83 7.98
N GLN A 30 34.74 31.52 7.33
CA GLN A 30 35.02 32.26 6.10
C GLN A 30 35.94 33.47 6.32
N ARG A 31 35.86 34.14 7.46
CA ARG A 31 36.81 35.20 7.84
C ARG A 31 38.19 34.59 8.13
N GLU A 32 38.25 33.40 8.74
CA GLU A 32 39.51 32.70 8.96
C GLU A 32 40.22 32.31 7.68
N GLY A 33 39.50 31.75 6.71
CA GLY A 33 40.09 31.40 5.42
C GLY A 33 40.60 32.64 4.66
N ARG A 34 40.03 33.82 4.92
CA ARG A 34 40.54 35.10 4.38
C ARG A 34 41.78 35.57 5.15
N LEU A 35 41.76 35.50 6.48
CA LEU A 35 42.89 35.85 7.33
C LEU A 35 44.12 35.01 6.98
N GLU A 36 43.96 33.70 6.84
CA GLU A 36 45.03 32.77 6.45
C GLU A 36 45.71 33.20 5.14
N LYS A 37 44.91 33.50 4.10
CA LYS A 37 45.42 33.97 2.80
C LYS A 37 46.21 35.27 2.93
N VAL A 38 45.72 36.22 3.73
CA VAL A 38 46.43 37.49 3.99
C VAL A 38 47.74 37.24 4.74
N LEU A 39 47.76 36.38 5.76
CA LEU A 39 48.96 36.03 6.52
C LEU A 39 50.01 35.36 5.62
N ILE A 40 49.61 34.44 4.76
CA ILE A 40 50.51 33.78 3.79
C ILE A 40 51.04 34.80 2.77
N GLN A 41 50.17 35.68 2.25
CA GLN A 41 50.58 36.72 1.30
C GLN A 41 51.60 37.69 1.90
N MET A 42 51.40 38.14 3.14
CA MET A 42 52.36 39.02 3.83
C MET A 42 53.73 38.33 3.98
N VAL A 43 53.77 37.03 4.31
CA VAL A 43 55.04 36.28 4.37
C VAL A 43 55.73 36.22 3.01
N ALA A 44 54.96 36.05 1.93
CA ALA A 44 55.49 36.02 0.57
C ALA A 44 56.02 37.41 0.11
N GLU A 45 55.34 38.50 0.49
CA GLU A 45 55.74 39.87 0.16
C GLU A 45 56.99 40.32 0.93
N ASP A 46 57.10 39.98 2.23
CA ASP A 46 58.25 40.35 3.07
C ASP A 46 59.53 39.57 2.74
N SER A 47 59.44 38.50 1.94
CA SER A 47 60.54 37.59 1.63
C SER A 47 61.01 37.65 0.17
N ILE A 48 60.60 38.69 -0.57
CA ILE A 48 60.97 38.92 -1.97
C ILE A 48 62.50 38.94 -2.20
N ASP A 49 63.26 39.43 -1.22
CA ASP A 49 64.74 39.52 -1.28
C ASP A 49 65.46 38.26 -0.74
N CYS A 50 64.72 37.24 -0.25
CA CYS A 50 65.30 36.01 0.29
C CYS A 50 65.45 34.93 -0.80
N GLU A 51 66.54 34.13 -0.76
CA GLU A 51 66.78 33.07 -1.75
C GLU A 51 65.65 32.03 -1.85
N ASP A 52 64.94 31.75 -0.75
CA ASP A 52 63.80 30.81 -0.75
C ASP A 52 62.44 31.46 -1.04
N GLY A 53 62.34 32.80 -0.99
CA GLY A 53 61.08 33.53 -1.21
C GLY A 53 59.99 33.28 -0.16
N GLY A 54 60.36 33.02 1.10
CA GLY A 54 59.46 32.78 2.23
C GLY A 54 58.80 31.40 2.26
N LYS A 55 59.20 30.51 1.35
CA LYS A 55 58.66 29.14 1.20
C LYS A 55 58.90 28.29 2.44
N GLU A 56 60.03 28.44 3.13
CA GLU A 56 60.29 27.65 4.33
C GLU A 56 59.33 28.05 5.46
N VAL A 57 59.11 29.34 5.67
CA VAL A 57 58.16 29.86 6.67
C VAL A 57 56.72 29.47 6.33
N VAL A 58 56.33 29.55 5.05
CA VAL A 58 55.00 29.10 4.59
C VAL A 58 54.82 27.59 4.78
N ARG A 59 55.88 26.77 4.63
CA ARG A 59 55.81 25.32 4.92
C ARG A 59 55.63 25.01 6.40
N GLU A 60 56.16 25.85 7.29
CA GLU A 60 55.94 25.74 8.73
C GLU A 60 54.53 26.20 9.17
N MET A 61 53.82 26.94 8.31
CA MET A 61 52.43 27.37 8.53
C MET A 61 51.47 26.22 8.20
N MET A 62 50.92 25.60 9.25
CA MET A 62 49.94 24.51 9.11
C MET A 62 48.57 25.05 8.70
N PRO A 63 47.99 24.63 7.56
CA PRO A 63 46.73 25.16 7.08
C PRO A 63 45.60 25.04 8.10
N TYR A 64 44.67 25.99 8.09
CA TYR A 64 43.48 25.99 8.94
C TYR A 64 42.43 24.99 8.46
N GLU A 65 42.51 24.52 7.22
CA GLU A 65 41.61 23.51 6.62
C GLU A 65 40.11 23.90 6.69
N VAL A 66 39.83 25.20 6.55
CA VAL A 66 38.48 25.78 6.70
C VAL A 66 37.41 25.03 5.90
N ASP A 67 37.68 24.71 4.64
CA ASP A 67 36.70 24.01 3.78
C ASP A 67 36.39 22.59 4.29
N SER A 68 37.38 21.89 4.82
CA SER A 68 37.21 20.56 5.43
C SER A 68 36.39 20.65 6.71
N ILE A 69 36.64 21.66 7.53
CA ILE A 69 35.88 21.91 8.77
C ILE A 69 34.42 22.21 8.44
N ILE A 70 34.16 23.12 7.50
CA ILE A 70 32.80 23.45 7.03
C ILE A 70 32.10 22.19 6.52
N PHE A 71 32.77 21.40 5.68
CA PHE A 71 32.21 20.17 5.13
C PHE A 71 31.82 19.16 6.23
N ASN A 72 32.68 18.95 7.23
CA ASN A 72 32.37 18.05 8.34
C ASN A 72 31.21 18.57 9.20
N LEU A 73 31.14 19.89 9.45
CA LEU A 73 30.04 20.50 10.18
C LEU A 73 28.71 20.41 9.41
N LEU A 74 28.73 20.50 8.08
CA LEU A 74 27.54 20.26 7.24
C LEU A 74 27.04 18.82 7.36
N LYS A 75 27.94 17.85 7.34
CA LYS A 75 27.56 16.45 7.53
C LYS A 75 26.89 16.21 8.88
N THR A 76 27.50 16.73 9.94
CA THR A 76 26.91 16.70 11.28
C THR A 76 25.54 17.38 11.30
N TRP A 77 25.39 18.53 10.62
CA TRP A 77 24.11 19.23 10.51
C TRP A 77 23.06 18.38 9.78
N ILE A 78 23.42 17.73 8.66
CA ILE A 78 22.52 16.83 7.91
C ILE A 78 22.09 15.68 8.84
N ASP A 79 23.02 15.03 9.53
CA ASP A 79 22.74 13.95 10.46
C ASP A 79 21.77 14.38 11.58
N GLU A 80 21.93 15.59 12.13
CA GLU A 80 21.03 16.14 13.14
C GLU A 80 19.62 16.38 12.61
N ARG A 81 19.50 16.92 11.39
CA ARG A 81 18.19 17.13 10.75
C ARG A 81 17.50 15.80 10.43
N LEU A 82 18.23 14.83 9.89
CA LEU A 82 17.72 13.49 9.63
C LEU A 82 17.29 12.81 10.93
N LYS A 83 18.07 12.96 12.01
CA LYS A 83 17.73 12.44 13.34
C LYS A 83 16.43 13.04 13.89
N LYS A 84 16.21 14.36 13.75
CA LYS A 84 14.96 15.02 14.17
C LYS A 84 13.74 14.39 13.49
N VAL A 85 13.84 14.11 12.18
CA VAL A 85 12.77 13.45 11.42
C VAL A 85 12.63 11.98 11.83
N LYS A 86 13.74 11.26 12.03
CA LYS A 86 13.73 9.87 12.51
C LYS A 86 13.03 9.71 13.85
N ASP A 87 13.41 10.52 14.84
CA ASP A 87 12.82 10.50 16.17
C ASP A 87 11.31 10.79 16.09
N PHE A 88 10.89 11.63 15.14
CA PHE A 88 9.46 11.85 14.85
C PHE A 88 8.79 10.60 14.28
N VAL A 89 9.37 9.97 13.26
CA VAL A 89 8.84 8.73 12.65
C VAL A 89 8.72 7.62 13.70
N ASP A 90 9.72 7.46 14.57
CA ASP A 90 9.71 6.46 15.63
C ASP A 90 8.59 6.73 16.66
N ARG A 91 8.38 7.99 17.04
CA ARG A 91 7.22 8.38 17.87
C ARG A 91 5.88 8.11 17.17
N ALA A 92 5.80 8.34 15.86
CA ALA A 92 4.59 8.09 15.09
C ALA A 92 4.22 6.60 15.06
N LYS A 93 5.21 5.69 15.04
CA LYS A 93 4.97 4.23 15.09
C LYS A 93 4.15 3.80 16.31
N GLU A 94 4.34 4.46 17.45
CA GLU A 94 3.67 4.12 18.71
C GLU A 94 2.32 4.82 18.89
N MET A 95 2.19 6.05 18.37
CA MET A 95 1.06 6.93 18.66
C MET A 95 -0.01 7.00 17.56
N GLU A 96 0.28 6.51 16.35
CA GLU A 96 -0.62 6.69 15.21
C GLU A 96 -1.93 5.92 15.38
N THR A 97 -3.05 6.61 15.16
CA THR A 97 -4.41 6.08 15.33
C THR A 97 -5.16 5.90 14.01
N TRP A 98 -4.57 6.37 12.91
CA TRP A 98 -5.09 6.31 11.55
C TRP A 98 -6.45 6.98 11.40
N ASN A 99 -6.61 8.12 12.06
CA ASN A 99 -7.79 8.97 11.93
C ASN A 99 -7.50 10.10 10.91
N PRO A 100 -8.51 10.55 10.14
CA PRO A 100 -8.34 11.67 9.23
C PRO A 100 -7.98 12.94 10.01
N LYS A 101 -7.08 13.75 9.46
CA LYS A 101 -6.76 15.09 9.96
C LYS A 101 -8.00 15.98 10.00
N SER A 102 -8.78 15.98 8.93
CA SER A 102 -10.03 16.74 8.85
C SER A 102 -10.97 16.12 7.82
N LYS A 103 -12.19 16.68 7.70
CA LYS A 103 -13.15 16.26 6.65
C LYS A 103 -12.62 16.53 5.23
N THR A 104 -11.81 17.56 5.05
CA THR A 104 -11.25 17.98 3.75
C THR A 104 -9.84 17.45 3.50
N GLY A 105 -9.13 17.02 4.55
CA GLY A 105 -7.84 16.36 4.47
C GLY A 105 -7.93 14.93 5.03
N PRO A 106 -8.40 13.95 4.23
CA PRO A 106 -8.68 12.59 4.69
C PRO A 106 -7.40 11.72 4.78
N TYR A 107 -6.31 12.27 5.30
CA TYR A 107 -5.00 11.65 5.53
C TYR A 107 -4.54 11.93 6.97
N THR A 108 -3.52 11.23 7.47
CA THR A 108 -3.10 11.37 8.88
C THR A 108 -2.43 12.70 9.18
N GLN A 109 -2.59 13.18 10.41
CA GLN A 109 -1.89 14.38 10.89
C GLN A 109 -0.37 14.15 10.96
N SER A 110 0.08 12.95 11.33
CA SER A 110 1.52 12.63 11.41
C SER A 110 2.23 12.76 10.06
N SER A 111 1.55 12.46 8.95
CA SER A 111 2.14 12.63 7.62
C SER A 111 2.44 14.09 7.31
N VAL A 112 1.55 15.00 7.74
CA VAL A 112 1.75 16.45 7.57
C VAL A 112 2.91 16.93 8.41
N GLU A 113 2.99 16.52 9.66
CA GLU A 113 4.07 16.91 10.57
C GLU A 113 5.43 16.41 10.11
N MET A 114 5.52 15.15 9.65
CA MET A 114 6.73 14.62 9.03
C MET A 114 7.14 15.46 7.82
N LEU A 115 6.19 15.71 6.90
CA LEU A 115 6.47 16.45 5.67
C LEU A 115 6.88 17.90 5.94
N MET A 116 6.32 18.54 6.97
CA MET A 116 6.76 19.86 7.41
C MET A 116 8.21 19.84 7.92
N LEU A 117 8.60 18.83 8.71
CA LEU A 117 9.99 18.70 9.16
C LEU A 117 10.97 18.46 8.00
N VAL A 118 10.54 17.70 6.99
CA VAL A 118 11.32 17.47 5.77
C VAL A 118 11.44 18.75 4.94
N GLU A 119 10.33 19.47 4.70
CA GLU A 119 10.32 20.74 3.98
C GLU A 119 11.18 21.80 4.72
N GLU A 120 11.12 21.87 6.05
CA GLU A 120 11.99 22.70 6.90
C GLU A 120 13.47 22.31 6.72
N ALA A 121 13.81 21.02 6.83
CA ALA A 121 15.19 20.57 6.68
C ALA A 121 15.77 20.88 5.29
N VAL A 122 15.00 20.67 4.23
CA VAL A 122 15.45 20.97 2.86
C VAL A 122 15.52 22.48 2.62
N GLY A 123 14.58 23.26 3.16
CA GLY A 123 14.60 24.72 3.11
C GLY A 123 15.83 25.29 3.80
N ASP A 124 16.02 24.95 5.08
CA ASP A 124 17.15 25.41 5.89
C ASP A 124 18.50 25.03 5.25
N PHE A 125 18.59 23.87 4.58
CA PHE A 125 19.80 23.39 3.92
C PHE A 125 20.25 24.33 2.78
N PHE A 126 19.32 24.84 1.99
CA PHE A 126 19.64 25.76 0.88
C PHE A 126 19.79 27.22 1.32
N GLU A 127 19.39 27.56 2.55
CA GLU A 127 19.66 28.88 3.14
C GLU A 127 21.09 29.01 3.69
N ILE A 128 21.84 27.90 3.79
CA ILE A 128 23.22 27.91 4.29
C ILE A 128 24.12 28.70 3.30
N PRO A 129 24.82 29.76 3.75
CA PRO A 129 25.55 30.69 2.86
C PRO A 129 26.92 30.16 2.40
N ILE A 130 26.93 28.98 1.77
CA ILE A 130 28.11 28.30 1.25
C ILE A 130 27.83 27.64 -0.11
N GLY A 131 28.88 27.31 -0.86
CA GLY A 131 28.73 26.50 -2.07
C GLY A 131 28.39 25.06 -1.71
N ILE A 132 27.11 24.69 -1.86
CA ILE A 132 26.63 23.32 -1.68
C ILE A 132 27.06 22.49 -2.89
N SER A 133 27.69 21.34 -2.67
CA SER A 133 28.02 20.39 -3.73
C SER A 133 26.86 19.44 -3.99
N ASP A 134 26.77 18.93 -5.23
CA ASP A 134 25.77 17.92 -5.61
C ASP A 134 25.83 16.67 -4.71
N ASP A 135 27.03 16.31 -4.22
CA ASP A 135 27.24 15.18 -3.32
C ASP A 135 26.52 15.36 -1.96
N LEU A 136 26.52 16.58 -1.42
CA LEU A 136 25.82 16.89 -0.17
C LEU A 136 24.30 16.95 -0.36
N VAL A 137 23.84 17.42 -1.52
CA VAL A 137 22.41 17.35 -1.88
C VAL A 137 21.97 15.89 -1.94
N GLN A 138 22.77 15.02 -2.57
CA GLN A 138 22.49 13.59 -2.65
C GLN A 138 22.48 12.92 -1.27
N GLU A 139 23.44 13.26 -0.40
CA GLU A 139 23.53 12.71 0.97
C GLU A 139 22.28 13.05 1.80
N LEU A 140 21.79 14.30 1.72
CA LEU A 140 20.52 14.69 2.34
C LEU A 140 19.33 13.93 1.72
N ALA A 141 19.27 13.85 0.39
CA ALA A 141 18.17 13.19 -0.31
C ALA A 141 18.09 11.69 0.02
N ASP A 142 19.22 10.99 0.07
CA ASP A 142 19.31 9.57 0.42
C ASP A 142 18.85 9.32 1.87
N GLY A 143 19.29 10.18 2.79
CA GLY A 143 18.85 10.15 4.19
C GLY A 143 17.33 10.34 4.33
N LEU A 144 16.77 11.32 3.63
CA LEU A 144 15.33 11.56 3.59
C LEU A 144 14.56 10.41 2.92
N GLU A 145 15.09 9.83 1.84
CA GLU A 145 14.48 8.68 1.18
C GLU A 145 14.35 7.50 2.15
N SER A 146 15.41 7.21 2.92
CA SER A 146 15.37 6.17 3.97
C SER A 146 14.27 6.42 5.01
N LEU A 147 14.10 7.68 5.44
CA LEU A 147 13.05 8.04 6.39
C LEU A 147 11.64 7.95 5.80
N PHE A 148 11.48 8.28 4.52
CA PHE A 148 10.24 8.02 3.79
C PHE A 148 9.95 6.52 3.70
N GLN A 149 10.94 5.67 3.44
CA GLN A 149 10.75 4.21 3.43
C GLN A 149 10.24 3.70 4.77
N ASP A 150 10.83 4.15 5.87
CA ASP A 150 10.39 3.77 7.22
C ASP A 150 8.95 4.19 7.49
N TYR A 151 8.56 5.41 7.10
CA TYR A 151 7.19 5.89 7.27
C TYR A 151 6.20 5.19 6.33
N ILE A 152 6.56 4.95 5.05
CA ILE A 152 5.74 4.19 4.09
C ILE A 152 5.51 2.77 4.61
N SER A 153 6.54 2.13 5.15
CA SER A 153 6.44 0.82 5.80
C SER A 153 5.42 0.86 6.94
N LEU A 154 5.49 1.85 7.84
CA LEU A 154 4.50 2.08 8.89
C LEU A 154 3.07 2.25 8.33
N VAL A 155 2.89 3.06 7.27
CA VAL A 155 1.57 3.25 6.62
C VAL A 155 1.06 1.97 5.96
N SER A 156 1.96 1.11 5.48
CA SER A 156 1.58 -0.16 4.88
C SER A 156 1.12 -1.22 5.89
N LEU A 157 1.39 -1.02 7.19
CA LEU A 157 0.99 -1.94 8.26
C LEU A 157 -0.53 -1.95 8.40
N CYS A 158 -1.16 -2.93 7.77
CA CYS A 158 -2.56 -3.25 7.92
C CYS A 158 -2.74 -4.75 8.17
N ARG A 159 -3.93 -5.16 8.62
CA ARG A 159 -4.21 -6.58 8.83
C ARG A 159 -4.04 -7.33 7.51
N SER A 160 -3.39 -8.49 7.56
CA SER A 160 -3.27 -9.37 6.40
C SER A 160 -4.63 -9.74 5.82
N LYS A 161 -4.73 -9.81 4.49
CA LYS A 161 -5.93 -10.28 3.77
C LYS A 161 -6.44 -11.64 4.26
N GLN A 162 -5.54 -12.53 4.69
CA GLN A 162 -5.89 -13.84 5.24
C GLN A 162 -6.76 -13.74 6.50
N SER A 163 -6.68 -12.64 7.27
CA SER A 163 -7.53 -12.43 8.45
C SER A 163 -9.01 -12.22 8.13
N TYR A 164 -9.32 -11.86 6.87
CA TYR A 164 -10.69 -11.63 6.39
C TYR A 164 -11.23 -12.83 5.59
N ILE A 165 -10.39 -13.78 5.21
CA ILE A 165 -10.82 -14.97 4.49
C ILE A 165 -11.60 -15.88 5.43
N LEU A 166 -12.88 -16.10 5.12
CA LEU A 166 -13.73 -17.03 5.85
C LEU A 166 -13.15 -18.46 5.84
N THR A 167 -13.24 -19.15 6.96
CA THR A 167 -12.93 -20.58 7.03
C THR A 167 -13.93 -21.34 6.18
N ILE A 168 -13.44 -22.24 5.34
CA ILE A 168 -14.31 -23.05 4.48
C ILE A 168 -15.20 -23.92 5.38
N PRO A 169 -16.53 -23.83 5.24
CA PRO A 169 -17.45 -24.61 6.06
C PRO A 169 -17.32 -26.10 5.73
N PRO A 170 -17.58 -26.97 6.72
CA PRO A 170 -17.60 -28.41 6.51
C PRO A 170 -18.68 -28.78 5.49
N LEU A 171 -18.41 -29.82 4.69
CA LEU A 171 -19.36 -30.34 3.70
C LEU A 171 -20.58 -30.90 4.44
N THR A 172 -21.74 -30.29 4.18
CA THR A 172 -23.04 -30.69 4.73
C THR A 172 -24.08 -30.69 3.63
N ARG A 173 -25.03 -31.61 3.70
CA ARG A 173 -26.16 -31.66 2.76
C ARG A 173 -27.35 -30.85 3.25
N CYS A 174 -28.15 -30.32 2.34
CA CYS A 174 -29.33 -29.50 2.64
C CYS A 174 -30.36 -30.23 3.54
N ASN A 175 -31.07 -29.48 4.39
CA ASN A 175 -32.18 -30.00 5.18
C ASN A 175 -33.52 -29.47 4.64
N LYS A 176 -34.36 -30.36 4.11
CA LYS A 176 -35.67 -30.01 3.53
C LYS A 176 -36.67 -29.42 4.52
N ASP A 177 -36.50 -29.72 5.81
CA ASP A 177 -37.38 -29.24 6.89
C ASP A 177 -36.95 -27.86 7.43
N SER A 178 -35.96 -27.24 6.79
CA SER A 178 -35.45 -25.93 7.18
C SER A 178 -36.53 -24.86 6.93
N LYS A 179 -37.05 -24.26 8.00
CA LYS A 179 -38.03 -23.16 7.95
C LYS A 179 -37.51 -21.90 7.23
N PHE A 180 -36.23 -21.87 6.85
CA PHE A 180 -35.55 -20.73 6.22
C PHE A 180 -36.05 -20.41 4.80
N LEU A 181 -36.52 -21.39 4.02
CA LEU A 181 -37.14 -21.14 2.70
C LEU A 181 -38.39 -20.26 2.76
N LYS A 182 -39.06 -20.22 3.92
CA LYS A 182 -40.24 -19.37 4.12
C LYS A 182 -39.89 -17.91 4.42
N LEU A 183 -38.67 -17.61 4.85
CA LEU A 183 -38.19 -16.23 5.02
C LEU A 183 -37.80 -15.64 3.66
N TRP A 184 -36.96 -16.36 2.90
CA TRP A 184 -36.48 -15.90 1.58
C TRP A 184 -37.61 -15.62 0.57
N ARG A 185 -38.69 -16.41 0.59
CA ARG A 185 -39.82 -16.23 -0.34
C ARG A 185 -40.85 -15.19 0.12
N LYS A 186 -40.74 -14.69 1.35
CA LYS A 186 -41.69 -13.69 1.88
C LYS A 186 -41.28 -12.25 1.56
N GLU A 187 -40.06 -12.03 1.09
CA GLU A 187 -39.53 -10.69 0.77
C GLU A 187 -39.26 -10.47 -0.73
N SER A 188 -39.40 -11.50 -1.59
CA SER A 188 -39.35 -11.37 -3.06
C SER A 188 -40.71 -11.01 -3.68
N HIS A 189 -41.33 -9.93 -3.21
CA HIS A 189 -42.44 -9.30 -3.91
C HIS A 189 -42.11 -7.84 -4.26
N CYS A 190 -41.42 -7.65 -5.39
CA CYS A 190 -41.64 -6.46 -6.20
C CYS A 190 -43.07 -6.53 -6.76
N ARG A 191 -44.05 -5.99 -6.03
CA ARG A 191 -45.38 -5.67 -6.58
C ARG A 191 -45.44 -4.17 -6.84
N VAL A 192 -45.42 -3.81 -8.12
CA VAL A 192 -45.85 -2.50 -8.61
C VAL A 192 -47.35 -2.33 -8.33
N GLY A 193 -47.71 -1.26 -7.62
CA GLY A 193 -49.06 -0.68 -7.55
C GLY A 193 -50.02 -1.26 -6.50
N THR A 194 -50.35 -0.48 -5.47
CA THR A 194 -51.66 0.23 -5.25
C THR A 194 -51.71 0.72 -3.80
N GLU A 195 -52.20 1.95 -3.58
CA GLU A 195 -52.38 2.62 -2.29
C GLU A 195 -53.23 1.83 -1.28
N GLU A 196 -52.87 1.88 0.01
CA GLU A 196 -53.72 2.36 1.14
C GLU A 196 -53.13 1.98 2.53
N SER A 197 -52.65 3.01 3.24
CA SER A 197 -52.92 3.42 4.63
C SER A 197 -52.91 2.50 5.87
N HIS A 198 -52.14 2.98 6.88
CA HIS A 198 -52.32 2.97 8.36
C HIS A 198 -52.07 1.65 9.13
N LYS A 199 -51.34 1.53 10.26
CA LYS A 199 -50.76 2.36 11.36
C LYS A 199 -49.59 1.51 11.94
N GLY A 200 -48.42 1.98 12.38
CA GLY A 200 -48.13 2.95 13.45
C GLY A 200 -47.06 2.33 14.39
N GLY A 201 -45.95 3.01 14.68
CA GLY A 201 -45.00 2.57 15.71
C GLY A 201 -43.54 3.01 15.55
N SER A 202 -43.19 4.06 16.29
CA SER A 202 -41.83 4.47 16.74
C SER A 202 -40.83 4.99 15.70
N ALA A 203 -40.74 6.32 15.68
CA ALA A 203 -39.56 7.05 15.24
C ALA A 203 -38.33 6.54 16.03
N ASN A 204 -37.44 5.84 15.35
CA ASN A 204 -36.05 5.78 15.76
C ASN A 204 -35.21 6.26 14.57
N ASP A 205 -34.38 7.24 14.85
CA ASP A 205 -33.56 8.02 13.95
C ASP A 205 -32.79 7.10 12.97
N HIS A 206 -33.30 6.98 11.75
CA HIS A 206 -32.64 6.24 10.66
C HIS A 206 -31.50 7.11 10.11
N HIS A 207 -30.43 7.26 10.87
CA HIS A 207 -29.14 7.52 10.25
C HIS A 207 -28.73 6.23 9.53
N PRO A 208 -28.61 6.21 8.18
CA PRO A 208 -28.10 5.05 7.49
C PRO A 208 -26.72 4.76 8.05
N ARG A 209 -26.55 3.56 8.64
CA ARG A 209 -25.22 3.07 9.05
C ARG A 209 -24.28 3.25 7.86
N PRO A 210 -23.05 3.74 8.06
CA PRO A 210 -22.07 3.75 6.98
C PRO A 210 -21.97 2.34 6.39
N PHE A 211 -22.05 2.23 5.06
CA PHE A 211 -21.92 0.95 4.35
C PHE A 211 -20.56 0.26 4.58
N THR A 212 -19.60 0.95 5.23
CA THR A 212 -18.24 0.47 5.51
C THR A 212 -17.94 0.47 7.00
N SER A 213 -17.29 -0.59 7.50
CA SER A 213 -16.86 -0.66 8.89
C SER A 213 -15.78 0.36 9.20
N ARG A 214 -15.61 0.67 10.51
CA ARG A 214 -14.53 1.53 10.99
C ARG A 214 -13.14 1.02 10.59
N GLY A 215 -12.96 -0.30 10.44
CA GLY A 215 -11.72 -0.90 9.95
C GLY A 215 -11.43 -0.52 8.50
N THR A 216 -12.43 -0.67 7.62
CA THR A 216 -12.35 -0.27 6.21
C THR A 216 -12.11 1.22 6.04
N GLN A 217 -12.80 2.05 6.84
CA GLN A 217 -12.60 3.50 6.82
C GLN A 217 -11.16 3.91 7.15
N ARG A 218 -10.52 3.21 8.11
CA ARG A 218 -9.10 3.44 8.43
C ARG A 218 -8.20 3.08 7.25
N LEU A 219 -8.44 1.96 6.57
CA LEU A 219 -7.65 1.60 5.39
C LEU A 219 -7.71 2.67 4.27
N TYR A 220 -8.84 3.37 4.11
CA TYR A 220 -8.90 4.53 3.22
C TYR A 220 -7.99 5.67 3.67
N ILE A 221 -7.86 5.92 4.98
CA ILE A 221 -6.91 6.91 5.51
C ILE A 221 -5.46 6.51 5.18
N HIS A 222 -5.12 5.21 5.24
CA HIS A 222 -3.79 4.74 4.83
C HIS A 222 -3.53 5.04 3.34
N LEU A 223 -4.48 4.71 2.45
CA LEU A 223 -4.36 4.99 1.01
C LEU A 223 -4.22 6.49 0.71
N ASN A 224 -5.04 7.31 1.35
CA ASN A 224 -4.98 8.76 1.17
C ASN A 224 -3.67 9.34 1.69
N THR A 225 -3.13 8.78 2.77
CA THR A 225 -1.83 9.19 3.34
C THR A 225 -0.69 8.85 2.37
N LEU A 226 -0.69 7.65 1.80
CA LEU A 226 0.28 7.26 0.75
C LEU A 226 0.20 8.18 -0.47
N HIS A 227 -1.02 8.50 -0.92
CA HIS A 227 -1.23 9.42 -2.03
C HIS A 227 -0.76 10.85 -1.71
N HIS A 228 -1.01 11.33 -0.48
CA HIS A 228 -0.54 12.63 -0.02
C HIS A 228 0.98 12.73 -0.03
N ILE A 229 1.67 11.70 0.48
CA ILE A 229 3.13 11.63 0.46
C ILE A 229 3.65 11.61 -0.98
N LEU A 230 3.06 10.81 -1.86
CA LEU A 230 3.47 10.76 -3.27
C LEU A 230 3.41 12.14 -3.93
N PHE A 231 2.30 12.84 -3.74
CA PHE A 231 2.13 14.20 -4.25
C PHE A 231 3.22 15.16 -3.74
N LYS A 232 3.58 15.04 -2.46
CA LYS A 232 4.61 15.88 -1.83
C LYS A 232 6.04 15.52 -2.26
N LEU A 233 6.34 14.24 -2.47
CA LEU A 233 7.63 13.79 -3.01
C LEU A 233 7.90 14.38 -4.40
N HIS A 234 6.88 14.52 -5.26
CA HIS A 234 7.07 15.19 -6.55
C HIS A 234 7.45 16.68 -6.41
N SER A 235 6.93 17.35 -5.38
CA SER A 235 7.27 18.75 -5.11
C SER A 235 8.69 18.89 -4.54
N LEU A 236 9.08 17.99 -3.62
CA LEU A 236 10.42 17.95 -3.02
C LEU A 236 11.50 17.62 -4.04
N ASP A 237 11.27 16.62 -4.90
CA ASP A 237 12.18 16.26 -5.98
C ASP A 237 12.46 17.46 -6.90
N LYS A 238 11.39 18.14 -7.33
CA LYS A 238 11.51 19.36 -8.13
C LYS A 238 12.31 20.45 -7.41
N TYR A 239 12.10 20.62 -6.09
CA TYR A 239 12.83 21.62 -5.31
C TYR A 239 14.33 21.30 -5.24
N LEU A 240 14.69 20.04 -4.97
CA LEU A 240 16.08 19.57 -4.94
C LEU A 240 16.76 19.68 -6.32
N SER A 241 16.04 19.37 -7.41
CA SER A 241 16.60 19.49 -8.77
C SER A 241 16.73 20.93 -9.28
N GLN A 242 15.97 21.88 -8.73
CA GLN A 242 15.90 23.26 -9.24
C GLN A 242 16.76 24.26 -8.47
N CYS A 243 17.16 23.96 -7.23
CA CYS A 243 18.05 24.83 -6.46
C CYS A 243 19.45 24.84 -7.08
N PRO A 244 19.93 25.98 -7.64
CA PRO A 244 21.27 26.04 -8.20
C PRO A 244 22.29 25.91 -7.08
N CYS A 245 23.28 25.03 -7.22
CA CYS A 245 24.54 25.11 -6.48
C CYS A 245 25.17 26.47 -6.79
N GLN A 246 24.90 27.47 -5.94
CA GLN A 246 25.40 28.82 -6.15
C GLN A 246 26.90 28.82 -5.87
N ASN A 247 27.66 29.10 -6.94
CA ASN A 247 29.11 29.27 -7.04
C ASN A 247 29.91 27.98 -7.32
N PRO A 248 30.29 27.73 -8.59
CA PRO A 248 31.39 26.81 -8.85
C PRO A 248 32.66 27.39 -8.20
N SER A 249 33.19 26.69 -7.20
CA SER A 249 34.51 27.01 -6.66
C SER A 249 35.55 26.99 -7.80
N PRO A 250 36.42 28.01 -7.93
CA PRO A 250 37.39 28.10 -9.01
C PRO A 250 38.52 27.06 -8.93
N HIS A 251 38.55 26.18 -7.93
CA HIS A 251 39.71 25.30 -7.69
C HIS A 251 39.61 23.84 -8.18
N ASN A 252 38.49 23.39 -8.76
CA ASN A 252 38.36 22.01 -9.27
C ASN A 252 38.27 21.93 -10.80
N GLN A 253 39.16 22.62 -11.52
CA GLN A 253 39.27 22.50 -12.99
C GLN A 253 40.00 21.24 -13.49
N TYR A 254 40.48 20.36 -12.60
CA TYR A 254 41.18 19.14 -13.01
C TYR A 254 40.51 17.87 -12.47
N SER A 255 39.31 17.56 -12.97
CA SER A 255 38.87 16.20 -13.34
C SER A 255 37.37 16.20 -13.64
N SER A 256 36.97 16.54 -14.87
CA SER A 256 35.60 16.29 -15.34
C SER A 256 35.52 16.16 -16.87
N SER A 257 36.43 15.38 -17.45
CA SER A 257 36.26 14.91 -18.84
C SER A 257 35.55 13.56 -18.87
N ARG A 258 34.24 13.59 -18.57
CA ARG A 258 33.18 12.63 -18.96
C ARG A 258 32.02 12.68 -17.95
N LYS A 259 31.12 13.65 -18.08
CA LYS A 259 29.70 13.37 -17.80
C LYS A 259 28.96 13.44 -19.12
N HIS A 260 28.71 12.25 -19.63
CA HIS A 260 27.79 11.95 -20.72
C HIS A 260 26.46 12.68 -20.51
N LEU A 261 25.76 12.98 -21.60
CA LEU A 261 24.36 13.35 -21.59
C LEU A 261 23.56 12.41 -20.67
N SER A 262 23.13 12.88 -19.51
CA SER A 262 22.30 12.09 -18.59
C SER A 262 21.21 12.97 -18.01
N ALA A 263 20.01 12.40 -17.94
CA ALA A 263 18.81 13.01 -17.37
C ALA A 263 19.11 13.70 -16.02
N SER A 264 18.39 14.78 -15.73
CA SER A 264 18.38 15.39 -14.40
C SER A 264 18.21 14.32 -13.32
N PRO A 265 18.96 14.38 -12.21
CA PRO A 265 18.82 13.40 -11.14
C PRO A 265 17.38 13.42 -10.63
N SER A 266 16.73 12.24 -10.62
CA SER A 266 15.44 12.01 -9.97
C SER A 266 15.70 11.50 -8.56
N TYR A 267 15.24 12.25 -7.56
CA TYR A 267 15.30 11.86 -6.16
C TYR A 267 14.06 11.07 -5.77
N PHE A 268 14.17 10.23 -4.73
CA PHE A 268 13.03 9.52 -4.13
C PHE A 268 12.39 8.41 -4.98
N ASP A 269 13.10 7.83 -5.94
CA ASP A 269 12.55 6.78 -6.81
C ASP A 269 12.19 5.49 -6.07
N LEU A 270 12.99 5.11 -5.05
CA LEU A 270 12.64 3.98 -4.20
C LEU A 270 11.38 4.30 -3.40
N ALA A 271 11.27 5.53 -2.85
CA ALA A 271 10.08 5.93 -2.08
C ALA A 271 8.81 5.90 -2.94
N ARG A 272 8.87 6.39 -4.18
CA ARG A 272 7.75 6.30 -5.13
C ARG A 272 7.36 4.86 -5.42
N SER A 273 8.34 4.00 -5.69
CA SER A 273 8.10 2.57 -5.93
C SER A 273 7.44 1.90 -4.72
N SER A 274 7.97 2.13 -3.51
CA SER A 274 7.41 1.61 -2.26
C SER A 274 6.00 2.09 -2.00
N ILE A 275 5.67 3.35 -2.32
CA ILE A 275 4.29 3.85 -2.22
C ILE A 275 3.35 3.09 -3.16
N GLN A 276 3.77 2.78 -4.39
CA GLN A 276 2.92 2.01 -5.32
C GLN A 276 2.66 0.60 -4.79
N ILE A 277 3.71 -0.07 -4.28
CA ILE A 277 3.61 -1.41 -3.69
C ILE A 277 2.70 -1.39 -2.45
N ALA A 278 2.92 -0.45 -1.53
CA ALA A 278 2.11 -0.30 -0.32
C ALA A 278 0.65 0.02 -0.65
N SER A 279 0.42 0.91 -1.64
CA SER A 279 -0.92 1.26 -2.10
C SER A 279 -1.65 0.03 -2.64
N GLN A 280 -0.96 -0.78 -3.45
CA GLN A 280 -1.51 -2.02 -3.98
C GLN A 280 -1.87 -3.02 -2.87
N HIS A 281 -1.00 -3.16 -1.86
CA HIS A 281 -1.26 -4.02 -0.71
C HIS A 281 -2.49 -3.59 0.09
N VAL A 282 -2.57 -2.31 0.47
CA VAL A 282 -3.69 -1.77 1.25
C VAL A 282 -4.99 -1.87 0.45
N LYS A 283 -4.96 -1.56 -0.86
CA LYS A 283 -6.11 -1.74 -1.74
C LYS A 283 -6.62 -3.19 -1.75
N GLU A 284 -5.72 -4.17 -1.81
CA GLU A 284 -6.11 -5.58 -1.73
C GLU A 284 -6.82 -5.87 -0.40
N VAL A 285 -6.29 -5.41 0.73
CA VAL A 285 -6.92 -5.62 2.05
C VAL A 285 -8.29 -4.95 2.14
N VAL A 286 -8.45 -3.73 1.61
CA VAL A 286 -9.73 -3.01 1.53
C VAL A 286 -10.78 -3.85 0.82
N VAL A 287 -10.42 -4.45 -0.32
CA VAL A 287 -11.33 -5.27 -1.13
C VAL A 287 -11.80 -6.49 -0.34
N PHE A 288 -10.88 -7.19 0.34
CA PHE A 288 -11.26 -8.31 1.21
C PHE A 288 -12.18 -7.87 2.37
N CYS A 289 -11.94 -6.71 2.98
CA CYS A 289 -12.81 -6.18 4.04
C CYS A 289 -14.22 -5.90 3.49
N LEU A 290 -14.30 -5.22 2.36
CA LEU A 290 -15.57 -4.88 1.76
C LEU A 290 -16.38 -6.12 1.44
N ILE A 291 -15.75 -7.14 0.86
CA ILE A 291 -16.44 -8.35 0.43
C ILE A 291 -16.84 -9.24 1.62
N PHE A 292 -15.92 -9.53 2.53
CA PHE A 292 -16.15 -10.55 3.58
C PHE A 292 -16.68 -9.99 4.91
N LEU A 293 -16.39 -8.73 5.21
CA LEU A 293 -16.78 -8.09 6.46
C LEU A 293 -17.98 -7.16 6.27
N ASP A 294 -17.86 -6.17 5.38
CA ASP A 294 -18.85 -5.09 5.28
C ASP A 294 -20.12 -5.56 4.54
N SER A 295 -19.95 -6.32 3.46
CA SER A 295 -21.07 -6.81 2.64
C SER A 295 -21.78 -8.01 3.25
N ASN A 296 -21.23 -8.62 4.31
CA ASN A 296 -21.76 -9.83 4.94
C ASN A 296 -23.25 -9.68 5.34
N THR A 297 -23.65 -8.48 5.78
CA THR A 297 -25.05 -8.20 6.16
C THR A 297 -25.96 -7.87 4.97
N ALA A 298 -25.45 -7.17 3.94
CA ALA A 298 -26.22 -6.80 2.75
C ALA A 298 -26.54 -8.02 1.85
N PHE A 299 -25.66 -9.03 1.82
CA PHE A 299 -25.89 -10.28 1.07
C PHE A 299 -27.06 -11.12 1.61
N TYR A 300 -27.56 -10.87 2.82
CA TYR A 300 -28.76 -11.55 3.34
C TYR A 300 -30.08 -10.92 2.88
N ASP A 301 -30.09 -9.61 2.59
CA ASP A 301 -31.33 -8.84 2.38
C ASP A 301 -31.57 -8.42 0.92
N SER A 302 -30.53 -8.21 0.10
CA SER A 302 -30.65 -8.11 -1.36
C SER A 302 -29.28 -7.88 -1.99
N LEU A 303 -29.01 -8.52 -3.13
CA LEU A 303 -27.82 -8.29 -3.97
C LEU A 303 -27.70 -6.84 -4.52
N TYR A 304 -28.63 -5.94 -4.16
CA TYR A 304 -28.88 -4.67 -4.84
C TYR A 304 -28.23 -3.41 -4.23
N GLY A 305 -27.39 -3.54 -3.19
CA GLY A 305 -26.79 -2.38 -2.49
C GLY A 305 -25.30 -2.16 -2.70
N LEU A 306 -24.63 -2.97 -3.51
CA LEU A 306 -23.16 -3.06 -3.59
C LEU A 306 -22.56 -2.00 -4.52
N THR A 307 -22.93 -0.75 -4.29
CA THR A 307 -22.54 0.40 -5.12
C THR A 307 -21.31 1.12 -4.58
N LEU A 308 -20.34 1.31 -5.48
CA LEU A 308 -19.24 2.30 -5.46
C LEU A 308 -18.07 2.06 -4.50
N SER A 309 -18.24 1.48 -3.31
CA SER A 309 -17.12 1.29 -2.38
C SER A 309 -16.27 0.05 -2.64
N LEU A 310 -16.83 -0.98 -3.30
CA LEU A 310 -16.17 -2.24 -3.70
C LEU A 310 -14.96 -2.07 -4.64
N LEU A 311 -14.82 -0.89 -5.25
CA LEU A 311 -14.39 -0.82 -6.63
C LEU A 311 -13.12 -0.01 -6.83
N GLN A 312 -12.04 -0.36 -6.13
CA GLN A 312 -10.74 0.26 -6.43
C GLN A 312 -9.54 -0.67 -6.58
N ALA A 313 -9.65 -2.00 -6.47
CA ALA A 313 -8.57 -2.87 -6.96
C ALA A 313 -8.86 -4.38 -7.07
N THR A 314 -8.21 -4.99 -8.06
CA THR A 314 -7.62 -6.35 -8.07
C THR A 314 -8.42 -7.58 -8.53
N GLN A 315 -7.60 -8.51 -9.05
CA GLN A 315 -7.78 -9.93 -9.41
C GLN A 315 -8.30 -10.83 -8.26
N THR A 316 -9.04 -10.28 -7.30
CA THR A 316 -9.51 -10.99 -6.09
C THR A 316 -11.04 -11.11 -6.03
N LEU A 317 -11.75 -10.54 -7.00
CA LEU A 317 -13.20 -10.64 -7.14
C LEU A 317 -13.66 -12.09 -7.26
N ALA A 318 -13.04 -12.88 -8.13
CA ALA A 318 -13.47 -14.25 -8.39
C ALA A 318 -13.28 -15.16 -7.15
N PRO A 319 -12.10 -15.25 -6.51
CA PRO A 319 -11.93 -16.00 -5.25
C PRO A 319 -12.94 -15.61 -4.17
N ALA A 320 -13.27 -14.32 -4.08
CA ALA A 320 -14.20 -13.82 -3.07
C ALA A 320 -15.67 -14.14 -3.40
N LEU A 321 -16.09 -13.97 -4.66
CA LEU A 321 -17.40 -14.42 -5.16
C LEU A 321 -17.57 -15.93 -5.00
N PHE A 322 -16.53 -16.74 -5.23
CA PHE A 322 -16.63 -18.19 -4.99
C PHE A 322 -16.76 -18.54 -3.52
N MET A 323 -16.04 -17.82 -2.65
CA MET A 323 -16.21 -18.04 -1.22
C MET A 323 -17.64 -17.68 -0.79
N ILE A 324 -18.22 -16.62 -1.36
CA ILE A 324 -19.62 -16.23 -1.14
C ILE A 324 -20.60 -17.28 -1.71
N LEU A 325 -20.41 -17.74 -2.95
CA LEU A 325 -21.33 -18.66 -3.63
C LEU A 325 -21.22 -20.11 -3.12
N LEU A 326 -20.01 -20.57 -2.78
CA LEU A 326 -19.68 -21.99 -2.57
C LEU A 326 -19.03 -22.31 -1.21
N ALA A 327 -18.69 -21.29 -0.40
CA ALA A 327 -17.99 -21.51 0.86
C ALA A 327 -18.51 -20.64 2.02
N GLU A 328 -19.71 -20.08 1.94
CA GLU A 328 -20.27 -19.26 3.03
C GLU A 328 -21.44 -19.95 3.74
N GLY A 329 -21.14 -20.38 4.98
CA GLY A 329 -22.12 -20.60 6.04
C GLY A 329 -23.13 -21.75 5.87
N SER A 330 -23.80 -22.08 6.97
CA SER A 330 -24.87 -23.08 7.01
C SER A 330 -26.23 -22.54 6.52
N THR A 331 -26.27 -21.39 5.85
CA THR A 331 -27.51 -20.67 5.53
C THR A 331 -27.88 -20.70 4.05
N ARG A 332 -26.91 -20.82 3.13
CA ARG A 332 -27.19 -20.80 1.69
C ARG A 332 -27.80 -22.13 1.22
N ILE A 333 -28.87 -22.06 0.45
CA ILE A 333 -29.44 -23.16 -0.32
C ILE A 333 -29.97 -22.58 -1.63
N PHE A 334 -29.88 -23.30 -2.73
CA PHE A 334 -30.42 -22.83 -4.01
C PHE A 334 -31.17 -23.95 -4.74
N LEU A 335 -32.17 -23.56 -5.51
CA LEU A 335 -32.86 -24.37 -6.50
C LEU A 335 -32.23 -24.12 -7.87
N LYS A 336 -32.36 -25.09 -8.79
CA LYS A 336 -31.93 -24.91 -10.19
C LYS A 336 -32.55 -23.64 -10.81
N LEU A 337 -33.79 -23.32 -10.45
CA LEU A 337 -34.54 -22.16 -10.95
C LEU A 337 -33.92 -20.82 -10.52
N ASP A 338 -33.13 -20.79 -9.44
CA ASP A 338 -32.50 -19.56 -8.97
C ASP A 338 -31.31 -19.15 -9.85
N HIS A 339 -30.87 -20.02 -10.77
CA HIS A 339 -29.74 -19.79 -11.66
C HIS A 339 -29.89 -18.52 -12.52
N GLU A 340 -31.07 -18.26 -13.08
CA GLU A 340 -31.29 -17.09 -13.95
C GLU A 340 -31.05 -15.78 -13.21
N MET A 341 -31.57 -15.66 -11.97
CA MET A 341 -31.36 -14.49 -11.12
C MET A 341 -29.89 -14.34 -10.71
N ILE A 342 -29.21 -15.44 -10.35
CA ILE A 342 -27.78 -15.41 -9.99
C ILE A 342 -26.91 -14.99 -11.18
N LEU A 343 -27.26 -15.44 -12.38
CA LEU A 343 -26.57 -15.06 -13.60
C LEU A 343 -26.78 -13.58 -13.94
N GLU A 344 -28.01 -13.07 -13.83
CA GLU A 344 -28.33 -11.66 -14.06
C GLU A 344 -27.62 -10.73 -13.07
N ASP A 345 -27.57 -11.12 -11.79
CA ASP A 345 -26.85 -10.38 -10.75
C ASP A 345 -25.34 -10.36 -11.02
N PHE A 346 -24.78 -11.49 -11.47
CA PHE A 346 -23.37 -11.59 -11.84
C PHE A 346 -23.02 -10.73 -13.07
N GLU A 347 -23.84 -10.75 -14.12
CA GLU A 347 -23.65 -9.92 -15.31
C GLU A 347 -23.76 -8.43 -15.00
N SER A 348 -24.67 -8.05 -14.09
CA SER A 348 -24.80 -6.69 -13.60
C SER A 348 -23.53 -6.24 -12.86
N LEU A 349 -22.97 -7.11 -12.02
CA LEU A 349 -21.69 -6.85 -11.34
C LEU A 349 -20.54 -6.71 -12.34
N LYS A 350 -20.42 -7.63 -13.30
CA LYS A 350 -19.40 -7.60 -14.37
C LYS A 350 -19.47 -6.28 -15.16
N ARG A 351 -20.67 -5.82 -15.51
CA ARG A 351 -20.87 -4.53 -16.21
C ARG A 351 -20.37 -3.34 -15.39
N ILE A 352 -20.62 -3.32 -14.08
CA ILE A 352 -20.12 -2.26 -13.19
C ILE A 352 -18.57 -2.26 -13.19
N PHE A 353 -17.93 -3.43 -13.18
CA PHE A 353 -16.47 -3.53 -13.27
C PHE A 353 -15.92 -2.96 -14.58
N CYS A 354 -16.56 -3.22 -15.71
CA CYS A 354 -16.15 -2.67 -17.01
C CYS A 354 -16.34 -1.15 -17.08
N LEU A 355 -17.46 -0.62 -16.56
CA LEU A 355 -17.80 0.81 -16.65
C LEU A 355 -16.93 1.71 -15.76
N TYR A 356 -16.64 1.26 -14.53
CA TYR A 356 -15.93 2.07 -13.53
C TYR A 356 -14.46 1.65 -13.34
N GLY A 357 -14.02 0.56 -13.98
CA GLY A 357 -12.65 0.07 -13.99
C GLY A 357 -11.78 0.62 -15.14
N GLU A 358 -12.34 1.47 -16.00
CA GLU A 358 -11.66 2.05 -17.16
C GLU A 358 -10.38 2.79 -16.73
N GLY A 359 -9.22 2.33 -17.20
CA GLY A 359 -7.89 2.87 -16.83
C GLY A 359 -7.25 2.30 -15.56
N LEU A 360 -7.94 1.42 -14.81
CA LEU A 360 -7.43 0.82 -13.55
C LEU A 360 -7.12 -0.67 -13.67
N VAL A 361 -7.92 -1.41 -14.44
CA VAL A 361 -7.73 -2.84 -14.71
C VAL A 361 -7.96 -3.06 -16.20
N ALA A 362 -7.04 -3.76 -16.87
CA ALA A 362 -7.25 -4.13 -18.26
C ALA A 362 -8.51 -5.00 -18.37
N GLU A 363 -9.38 -4.71 -19.33
CA GLU A 363 -10.62 -5.44 -19.58
C GLU A 363 -10.37 -6.96 -19.69
N GLU A 364 -9.25 -7.35 -20.30
CA GLU A 364 -8.79 -8.73 -20.40
C GLU A 364 -8.65 -9.45 -19.04
N VAL A 365 -8.22 -8.73 -18.00
CA VAL A 365 -8.06 -9.28 -16.65
C VAL A 365 -9.42 -9.49 -15.99
N VAL A 366 -10.34 -8.53 -16.18
CA VAL A 366 -11.72 -8.66 -15.69
C VAL A 366 -12.41 -9.85 -16.34
N ASP A 367 -12.31 -9.97 -17.67
CA ASP A 367 -12.88 -11.09 -18.43
C ASP A 367 -12.29 -12.44 -18.03
N LYS A 368 -10.97 -12.50 -17.79
CA LYS A 368 -10.32 -13.74 -17.37
C LYS A 368 -10.86 -14.23 -16.02
N GLU A 369 -10.99 -13.34 -15.04
CA GLU A 369 -11.52 -13.70 -13.71
C GLU A 369 -13.04 -13.98 -13.78
N ALA A 370 -13.78 -13.22 -14.58
CA ALA A 370 -15.21 -13.41 -14.79
C ALA A 370 -15.52 -14.80 -15.38
N LYS A 371 -14.74 -15.29 -16.35
CA LYS A 371 -14.91 -16.63 -16.94
C LYS A 371 -14.87 -17.76 -15.91
N ILE A 372 -14.07 -17.61 -14.85
CA ILE A 372 -14.04 -18.62 -13.79
C ILE A 372 -15.37 -18.62 -13.04
N VAL A 373 -15.93 -17.43 -12.77
CA VAL A 373 -17.20 -17.26 -12.04
C VAL A 373 -18.37 -17.73 -12.87
N GLU A 374 -18.42 -17.35 -14.15
CA GLU A 374 -19.37 -17.83 -15.14
C GLU A 374 -19.42 -19.37 -15.16
N GLY A 375 -18.25 -20.02 -15.20
CA GLY A 375 -18.18 -21.48 -15.18
C GLY A 375 -18.77 -22.13 -13.91
N VAL A 376 -18.71 -21.46 -12.75
CA VAL A 376 -19.37 -21.96 -11.53
C VAL A 376 -20.87 -21.67 -11.54
N VAL A 377 -21.27 -20.49 -12.02
CA VAL A 377 -22.69 -20.12 -12.16
C VAL A 377 -23.39 -21.07 -13.15
N GLU A 378 -22.70 -21.48 -14.22
CA GLU A 378 -23.14 -22.53 -15.16
C GLU A 378 -23.44 -23.85 -14.44
N LEU A 379 -22.57 -24.32 -13.53
CA LEU A 379 -22.83 -25.53 -12.73
C LEU A 379 -24.11 -25.39 -11.91
N MET A 380 -24.44 -24.20 -11.40
CA MET A 380 -25.68 -23.97 -10.67
C MET A 380 -26.92 -24.12 -11.57
N GLY A 381 -26.80 -23.88 -12.87
CA GLY A 381 -27.85 -24.06 -13.88
C GLY A 381 -28.01 -25.51 -14.38
N GLN A 382 -27.00 -26.37 -14.23
CA GLN A 382 -27.03 -27.74 -14.76
C GLN A 382 -28.09 -28.63 -14.06
N PRO A 383 -28.66 -29.64 -14.74
CA PRO A 383 -29.47 -30.69 -14.09
C PRO A 383 -28.68 -31.45 -13.03
N THR A 384 -29.35 -31.89 -11.97
CA THR A 384 -28.65 -32.56 -10.85
C THR A 384 -28.07 -33.92 -11.26
N ASP A 385 -28.69 -34.64 -12.19
CA ASP A 385 -28.15 -35.90 -12.71
C ASP A 385 -26.84 -35.68 -13.46
N GLN A 386 -26.76 -34.61 -14.28
CA GLN A 386 -25.54 -34.21 -14.98
C GLN A 386 -24.43 -33.80 -13.99
N LEU A 387 -24.75 -33.02 -12.96
CA LEU A 387 -23.77 -32.64 -11.93
C LEU A 387 -23.17 -33.86 -11.21
N VAL A 388 -23.95 -34.92 -11.01
CA VAL A 388 -23.48 -36.17 -10.39
C VAL A 388 -22.57 -36.95 -11.35
N GLU A 389 -22.90 -36.98 -12.64
CA GLU A 389 -22.05 -37.58 -13.68
C GLU A 389 -20.72 -36.83 -13.82
N ASP A 390 -20.78 -35.51 -13.99
CA ASP A 390 -19.61 -34.63 -14.12
C ASP A 390 -18.70 -34.73 -12.88
N PHE A 391 -19.30 -34.76 -11.68
CA PHE A 391 -18.54 -35.02 -10.44
C PHE A 391 -17.85 -36.38 -10.45
N SER A 392 -18.55 -37.42 -10.92
CA SER A 392 -18.01 -38.79 -10.93
C SER A 392 -16.82 -38.90 -11.90
N ILE A 393 -16.91 -38.25 -13.07
CA ILE A 393 -15.82 -38.15 -14.04
C ILE A 393 -14.63 -37.42 -13.40
N ALA A 394 -14.85 -36.20 -12.90
CA ALA A 394 -13.78 -35.37 -12.33
C ALA A 394 -13.11 -36.03 -11.11
N ALA A 395 -13.87 -36.73 -10.26
CA ALA A 395 -13.33 -37.42 -9.09
C ALA A 395 -12.48 -38.64 -9.47
N CYS A 396 -12.88 -39.39 -10.50
CA CYS A 396 -12.11 -40.53 -11.01
C CYS A 396 -10.81 -40.06 -11.68
N GLU A 397 -10.89 -39.03 -12.53
CA GLU A 397 -9.72 -38.42 -13.19
C GLU A 397 -8.71 -37.88 -12.18
N ALA A 398 -9.16 -37.13 -11.17
CA ALA A 398 -8.30 -36.58 -10.13
C ALA A 398 -7.61 -37.65 -9.26
N SER A 399 -8.15 -38.87 -9.26
CA SER A 399 -7.63 -40.00 -8.47
C SER A 399 -6.77 -40.96 -9.30
N GLY A 400 -6.59 -40.71 -10.60
CA GLY A 400 -5.86 -41.60 -11.51
C GLY A 400 -6.53 -42.96 -11.72
N MET A 401 -7.82 -43.08 -11.38
CA MET A 401 -8.57 -44.34 -11.44
C MET A 401 -9.31 -44.41 -12.78
N GLY A 402 -8.95 -45.36 -13.64
CA GLY A 402 -9.66 -45.60 -14.90
C GLY A 402 -11.13 -45.98 -14.68
N MET A 403 -12.01 -45.53 -15.57
CA MET A 403 -13.46 -45.78 -15.50
C MET A 403 -13.80 -47.26 -15.68
N ILE A 404 -13.84 -48.04 -14.59
CA ILE A 404 -14.34 -49.42 -14.60
C ILE A 404 -15.20 -49.69 -13.35
N GLY A 405 -16.51 -49.81 -13.57
CA GLY A 405 -17.41 -50.58 -12.70
C GLY A 405 -18.36 -49.77 -11.79
N THR A 406 -19.64 -50.09 -11.87
CA THR A 406 -20.82 -49.46 -11.23
C THR A 406 -20.87 -49.51 -9.70
N ARG A 407 -19.77 -49.77 -8.98
CA ARG A 407 -19.74 -49.89 -7.51
C ARG A 407 -18.42 -49.50 -6.82
N GLN A 408 -17.56 -48.70 -7.45
CA GLN A 408 -16.43 -48.12 -6.72
C GLN A 408 -16.87 -46.92 -5.85
N LYS A 409 -16.38 -46.88 -4.61
CA LYS A 409 -16.62 -45.78 -3.68
C LYS A 409 -15.88 -44.54 -4.20
N LEU A 410 -16.62 -43.53 -4.65
CA LEU A 410 -16.02 -42.29 -5.16
C LEU A 410 -15.14 -41.66 -4.05
N PRO A 411 -13.91 -41.24 -4.39
CA PRO A 411 -13.00 -40.64 -3.43
C PRO A 411 -13.49 -39.24 -3.03
N MET A 412 -13.19 -38.83 -1.79
CA MET A 412 -13.45 -37.47 -1.34
C MET A 412 -12.40 -36.54 -1.98
N PRO A 413 -12.79 -35.53 -2.78
CA PRO A 413 -11.83 -34.64 -3.40
C PRO A 413 -11.13 -33.75 -2.35
N PRO A 414 -9.84 -33.45 -2.52
CA PRO A 414 -9.12 -32.53 -1.65
C PRO A 414 -9.75 -31.14 -1.69
N THR A 415 -9.70 -30.40 -0.58
CA THR A 415 -10.18 -29.01 -0.55
C THR A 415 -9.08 -28.08 -1.03
N THR A 416 -9.10 -27.73 -2.31
CA THR A 416 -8.01 -27.04 -3.01
C THR A 416 -8.12 -25.51 -2.97
N ARG A 417 -9.27 -24.94 -2.55
CA ARG A 417 -9.61 -23.50 -2.69
C ARG A 417 -9.49 -22.97 -4.13
N ARG A 418 -9.37 -23.87 -5.11
CA ARG A 418 -9.28 -23.55 -6.53
C ARG A 418 -10.64 -23.83 -7.16
N TRP A 419 -11.43 -22.77 -7.27
CA TRP A 419 -12.76 -22.85 -7.82
C TRP A 419 -12.70 -22.87 -9.33
N ASN A 420 -13.18 -23.95 -9.94
CA ASN A 420 -13.34 -24.03 -11.38
C ASN A 420 -14.38 -25.10 -11.72
N ARG A 421 -14.99 -25.00 -12.92
CA ARG A 421 -16.08 -25.90 -13.30
C ARG A 421 -15.68 -27.37 -13.45
N ALA A 422 -14.40 -27.66 -13.67
CA ALA A 422 -13.88 -29.02 -13.86
C ALA A 422 -13.36 -29.64 -12.54
N ASP A 423 -13.32 -28.87 -11.46
CA ASP A 423 -12.77 -29.32 -10.18
C ASP A 423 -13.83 -30.06 -9.37
N ALA A 424 -13.51 -31.30 -9.00
CA ALA A 424 -14.42 -32.16 -8.27
C ALA A 424 -14.84 -31.56 -6.92
N ASN A 425 -13.99 -30.78 -6.24
CA ASN A 425 -14.37 -30.11 -4.98
C ASN A 425 -15.42 -29.03 -5.20
N THR A 426 -15.31 -28.27 -6.30
CA THR A 426 -16.25 -27.24 -6.73
C THR A 426 -17.62 -27.86 -7.03
N ILE A 427 -17.67 -28.90 -7.86
CA ILE A 427 -18.93 -29.58 -8.20
C ILE A 427 -19.58 -30.21 -6.96
N LEU A 428 -18.78 -30.85 -6.09
CA LEU A 428 -19.27 -31.43 -4.83
C LEU A 428 -19.90 -30.38 -3.92
N ARG A 429 -19.32 -29.18 -3.87
CA ARG A 429 -19.87 -28.06 -3.09
C ARG A 429 -21.17 -27.54 -3.69
N VAL A 430 -21.24 -27.36 -5.00
CA VAL A 430 -22.50 -27.02 -5.70
C VAL A 430 -23.60 -28.03 -5.31
N LEU A 431 -23.31 -29.33 -5.34
CA LEU A 431 -24.25 -30.38 -4.88
C LEU A 431 -24.63 -30.23 -3.40
N CYS A 432 -23.72 -29.82 -2.51
CA CYS A 432 -24.00 -29.62 -1.08
C CYS A 432 -25.00 -28.49 -0.81
N TYR A 433 -24.96 -27.41 -1.59
CA TYR A 433 -25.89 -26.27 -1.48
C TYR A 433 -27.17 -26.44 -2.32
N ARG A 434 -27.20 -27.42 -3.23
CA ARG A 434 -28.37 -27.73 -4.06
C ARG A 434 -29.50 -28.32 -3.23
N ASN A 435 -30.63 -27.60 -3.15
CA ASN A 435 -31.83 -28.11 -2.51
C ASN A 435 -32.61 -29.04 -3.45
N ASP A 436 -32.04 -30.20 -3.73
CA ASP A 436 -32.64 -31.21 -4.60
C ASP A 436 -32.66 -32.60 -3.93
N ILE A 437 -33.65 -33.43 -4.29
CA ILE A 437 -33.83 -34.77 -3.71
C ILE A 437 -32.71 -35.71 -4.14
N VAL A 438 -32.34 -35.66 -5.42
CA VAL A 438 -31.29 -36.47 -6.04
C VAL A 438 -29.94 -36.09 -5.46
N ALA A 439 -29.62 -34.80 -5.38
CA ALA A 439 -28.39 -34.31 -4.76
C ALA A 439 -28.25 -34.78 -3.30
N ASN A 440 -29.31 -34.62 -2.50
CA ASN A 440 -29.31 -35.08 -1.11
C ASN A 440 -29.13 -36.58 -0.96
N ARG A 441 -29.76 -37.37 -1.83
CA ARG A 441 -29.63 -38.83 -1.84
C ARG A 441 -28.21 -39.23 -2.19
N PHE A 442 -27.64 -38.65 -3.25
CA PHE A 442 -26.27 -38.87 -3.68
C PHE A 442 -25.27 -38.57 -2.54
N LEU A 443 -25.31 -37.38 -1.95
CA LEU A 443 -24.40 -36.98 -0.87
C LEU A 443 -24.51 -37.85 0.37
N LYS A 444 -25.72 -38.32 0.70
CA LYS A 444 -25.95 -39.24 1.82
C LYS A 444 -25.39 -40.64 1.52
N THR A 445 -25.64 -41.18 0.34
CA THR A 445 -25.25 -42.56 -0.01
C THR A 445 -23.76 -42.69 -0.29
N THR A 446 -23.17 -41.72 -1.01
CA THR A 446 -21.78 -41.77 -1.46
C THR A 446 -20.80 -41.32 -0.37
N PHE A 447 -21.13 -40.24 0.35
CA PHE A 447 -20.20 -39.58 1.28
C PHE A 447 -20.68 -39.54 2.73
N GLN A 448 -21.89 -40.00 3.03
CA GLN A 448 -22.49 -39.99 4.37
C GLN A 448 -22.50 -38.61 5.03
N LEU A 449 -22.62 -37.53 4.24
CA LEU A 449 -22.61 -36.16 4.76
C LEU A 449 -23.81 -35.90 5.70
N ALA A 450 -23.53 -35.23 6.81
CA ALA A 450 -24.54 -34.82 7.77
C ALA A 450 -25.51 -33.80 7.16
N LYS A 451 -26.79 -33.85 7.61
CA LYS A 451 -27.72 -32.74 7.32
C LYS A 451 -27.21 -31.48 7.99
N ARG A 452 -27.34 -30.38 7.27
CA ARG A 452 -27.18 -29.04 7.83
C ARG A 452 -28.24 -28.79 8.92
N ARG A 453 -27.81 -28.20 10.05
CA ARG A 453 -28.69 -27.89 11.19
C ARG A 453 -29.51 -26.64 10.92
#